data_AF-A0A6M0RHP5-F1
#
_entry.id   AF-A0A6M0RHP5-F1
#
_cell.length_a   1.000
_cell.length_b   1.000
_cell.length_c   1.000
_cell.angle_alpha   90.00
_cell.angle_beta   90.00
_cell.angle_gamma   90.00
#
_symmetry.space_group_name_H-M   'P 1'
#
loop_
_entity.id
_entity.type
_entity.pdbx_description
1 polymer ?
#
loop_
_entity_poly.entity_id
_entity_poly.type
_entity_poly.pdbx_seq_one_letter_code
_entity_poly.pdbx_strand_id
1 'polypeptide(L)' 'TGGTMMATMAELVKRGVDPSLVRIVSVVTAPPALQKLAEAYPQLVIYAGIIDEGLDENGFIVPGLGDAGDRTFGTN' A
#
# COMPACT_ATOMS: atom_id res chain seq x y z
N THR A 1 5.50 -3.22 4.13
CA THR A 1 5.37 -4.65 3.73
C THR A 1 4.15 -4.99 2.86
N GLY A 2 3.13 -4.13 2.76
CA GLY A 2 1.96 -4.33 1.88
C GLY A 2 0.86 -5.26 2.42
N GLY A 3 1.04 -5.85 3.61
CA GLY A 3 0.13 -6.86 4.15
C GLY A 3 -1.30 -6.34 4.40
N THR A 4 -1.45 -5.17 5.02
CA THR A 4 -2.76 -4.58 5.29
C THR A 4 -3.57 -4.35 4.01
N MET A 5 -2.93 -3.78 2.99
CA MET A 5 -3.61 -3.50 1.71
C MET A 5 -4.05 -4.78 1.00
N MET A 6 -3.22 -5.83 1.05
CA MET A 6 -3.57 -7.15 0.53
C MET A 6 -4.79 -7.74 1.25
N ALA A 7 -4.84 -7.66 2.58
CA ALA A 7 -5.97 -8.14 3.36
C ALA A 7 -7.26 -7.35 3.05
N THR A 8 -7.15 -6.02 2.90
CA THR A 8 -8.27 -5.17 2.48
C THR A 8 -8.79 -5.56 1.11
N MET A 9 -7.91 -5.74 0.12
CA MET A 9 -8.32 -6.18 -1.22
C MET A 9 -8.98 -7.55 -1.21
N ALA A 10 -8.42 -8.51 -0.46
CA ALA A 10 -9.01 -9.85 -0.33
C ALA A 10 -10.44 -9.80 0.24
N GLU A 11 -10.68 -8.95 1.23
CA GLU A 11 -12.02 -8.79 1.82
C GLU A 11 -13.00 -8.09 0.86
N LEU A 12 -12.55 -7.10 0.08
CA LEU A 12 -13.37 -6.47 -0.95
C LEU A 12 -13.80 -7.48 -2.03
N VAL A 13 -12.86 -8.26 -2.54
CA VAL A 13 -13.14 -9.29 -3.54
C VAL A 13 -14.06 -10.37 -3.00
N LYS A 14 -13.86 -10.80 -1.74
CA LYS A 14 -14.75 -11.75 -1.06
C LYS A 14 -16.20 -11.24 -0.99
N ARG A 15 -16.40 -9.92 -0.92
CA ARG A 15 -17.73 -9.28 -0.93
C ARG A 15 -18.30 -9.05 -2.33
N GLY A 16 -17.59 -9.48 -3.38
CA GLY A 16 -18.03 -9.39 -4.77
C GLY A 16 -17.61 -8.12 -5.51
N VAL A 17 -16.70 -7.33 -4.93
CA VAL A 17 -16.15 -6.16 -5.62
C VAL A 17 -15.21 -6.62 -6.73
N ASP A 18 -15.40 -6.10 -7.94
CA ASP A 18 -14.46 -6.28 -9.05
C ASP A 18 -13.18 -5.46 -8.80
N PRO A 19 -11.99 -6.09 -8.70
CA PRO A 19 -10.71 -5.38 -8.59
C PRO A 19 -10.47 -4.32 -9.66
N SER A 20 -11.02 -4.50 -10.88
CA SER A 20 -10.85 -3.55 -11.99
C SER A 20 -11.46 -2.17 -11.71
N LEU A 21 -12.44 -2.12 -10.79
CA LEU A 21 -13.12 -0.91 -10.36
C LEU A 21 -12.48 -0.26 -9.13
N VAL A 22 -11.51 -0.92 -8.50
CA VAL A 22 -10.84 -0.40 -7.31
C VAL A 22 -9.66 0.48 -7.72
N ARG A 23 -9.50 1.61 -7.03
CA ARG A 23 -8.35 2.50 -7.14
C ARG A 23 -7.74 2.69 -5.76
N ILE A 24 -6.44 2.41 -5.64
CA ILE A 24 -5.68 2.71 -4.42
C ILE A 24 -4.96 4.02 -4.63
N VAL A 25 -5.07 4.93 -3.66
CA VAL A 25 -4.30 6.17 -3.64
C VAL A 25 -3.40 6.14 -2.41
N SER A 26 -2.09 6.24 -2.61
CA SER A 26 -1.08 6.24 -1.54
C SER A 26 -0.19 7.47 -1.65
N VAL A 27 0.16 8.05 -0.51
CA VAL A 27 1.14 9.15 -0.46
C VAL A 27 2.55 8.63 -0.72
N VAL A 28 2.91 7.52 -0.09
CA VAL A 28 4.21 6.86 -0.23
C VAL A 28 4.01 5.34 -0.32
N THR A 29 4.79 4.66 -1.15
CA THR A 29 4.78 3.20 -1.28
C THR A 29 6.18 2.67 -1.56
N ALA A 30 6.35 1.36 -1.48
CA ALA A 30 7.61 0.68 -1.78
C ALA A 30 7.38 -0.49 -2.76
N PRO A 31 8.38 -0.83 -3.61
CA PRO A 31 8.28 -1.89 -4.62
C PRO A 31 7.74 -3.24 -4.10
N PRO A 32 8.13 -3.74 -2.90
CA PRO A 32 7.64 -5.04 -2.43
C PRO A 32 6.12 -5.10 -2.24
N ALA A 33 5.47 -3.96 -1.93
CA ALA A 33 4.02 -3.91 -1.79
C ALA A 33 3.34 -3.86 -3.16
N LEU A 34 3.89 -3.08 -4.09
CA LEU A 34 3.37 -2.95 -5.46
C LEU A 34 3.44 -4.27 -6.22
N GLN A 35 4.55 -5.00 -6.12
CA GLN A 35 4.73 -6.30 -6.78
C GLN A 35 3.67 -7.31 -6.33
N LYS A 36 3.48 -7.46 -5.01
CA LYS A 36 2.45 -8.36 -4.45
C LYS A 36 1.04 -8.01 -4.92
N LEU A 37 0.71 -6.72 -4.94
CA LEU A 37 -0.59 -6.24 -5.39
C LEU A 37 -0.79 -6.47 -6.89
N ALA A 38 0.24 -6.23 -7.70
CA ALA A 38 0.20 -6.45 -9.15
C ALA A 38 0.09 -7.93 -9.51
N GLU A 39 0.78 -8.81 -8.79
CA GLU A 39 0.68 -10.27 -8.97
C GLU A 39 -0.70 -10.80 -8.60
N ALA A 40 -1.27 -10.34 -7.48
CA ALA A 40 -2.58 -10.80 -7.02
C ALA A 40 -3.76 -10.16 -7.75
N TYR A 41 -3.63 -8.89 -8.16
CA TYR A 41 -4.69 -8.10 -8.76
C TYR A 41 -4.18 -7.30 -9.98
N PRO A 42 -3.95 -7.95 -11.13
CA PRO A 42 -3.33 -7.30 -12.30
C PRO A 42 -4.10 -6.11 -12.88
N GLN A 43 -5.41 -6.03 -12.60
CA GLN A 43 -6.31 -4.97 -13.07
C GLN A 43 -6.39 -3.77 -12.11
N LEU A 44 -5.70 -3.85 -10.97
CA LEU A 44 -5.71 -2.83 -9.93
C LEU A 44 -4.84 -1.64 -10.34
N VAL A 45 -5.40 -0.45 -10.25
CA VAL A 45 -4.65 0.79 -10.50
C VAL A 45 -4.31 1.44 -9.17
N ILE A 46 -3.02 1.75 -9.02
CA ILE A 46 -2.45 2.36 -7.82
C ILE A 46 -1.86 3.72 -8.21
N TYR A 47 -2.34 4.78 -7.58
CA TYR A 47 -1.76 6.12 -7.67
C TYR A 47 -0.86 6.33 -6.46
N ALA A 48 0.42 6.56 -6.71
CA ALA A 48 1.40 6.82 -5.66
C ALA A 48 1.97 8.24 -5.83
N GLY A 49 2.00 9.03 -4.75
CA GLY A 49 2.69 10.31 -4.74
C GLY A 49 4.21 10.14 -4.82
N ILE A 50 4.74 9.16 -4.07
CA ILE A 50 6.16 8.81 -4.02
C ILE A 50 6.28 7.28 -3.99
N ILE A 51 7.26 6.76 -4.73
CA ILE A 51 7.71 5.35 -4.66
C ILE A 51 9.16 5.36 -4.20
N ASP A 52 9.39 4.88 -2.98
CA ASP A 52 10.71 4.83 -2.34
C ASP A 52 11.38 3.46 -2.51
N GLU A 53 12.69 3.38 -2.25
CA GLU A 53 13.53 2.25 -2.63
C GLU A 53 13.09 0.91 -2.04
N GLY A 54 12.63 0.90 -0.80
CA GLY A 54 12.33 -0.35 -0.14
C GLY A 54 11.82 -0.20 1.28
N LEU A 55 12.02 -1.27 2.03
CA LEU A 55 11.64 -1.35 3.43
C LEU A 55 12.88 -1.63 4.28
N ASP A 56 12.95 -1.08 5.48
CA ASP A 56 13.93 -1.50 6.50
C ASP A 56 13.52 -2.83 7.17
N GLU A 57 14.33 -3.28 8.13
CA GLU A 57 14.10 -4.50 8.91
C GLU A 57 12.81 -4.46 9.74
N ASN A 58 12.33 -3.26 10.09
CA ASN A 58 11.10 -3.05 10.84
C ASN A 58 9.86 -2.92 9.93
N GLY A 59 10.06 -2.92 8.60
CA GLY A 59 9.00 -2.82 7.61
C GLY A 59 8.54 -1.39 7.31
N PHE A 60 9.29 -0.37 7.74
CA PHE A 60 9.09 1.03 7.35
C PHE A 60 9.66 1.30 5.97
N ILE A 61 9.02 2.21 5.23
CA ILE A 61 9.51 2.63 3.92
C ILE A 61 10.75 3.51 4.10
N VAL A 62 11.78 3.30 3.27
CA VAL A 62 13.05 4.05 3.31
C VAL A 62 13.36 4.62 1.92
N PRO A 63 13.73 5.92 1.79
CA PRO A 63 13.91 6.92 2.86
C PRO A 63 12.63 7.31 3.60
N GLY A 64 11.46 7.19 2.97
CA GLY A 64 10.17 7.23 3.64
C GLY A 64 9.76 8.59 4.20
N LEU A 65 8.73 8.55 5.05
CA LEU A 65 8.17 9.72 5.72
C LEU A 65 8.19 9.59 7.24
N GLY A 66 8.81 8.54 7.80
CA GLY A 66 8.62 8.13 9.18
C GLY A 66 7.20 7.57 9.43
N ASP A 67 6.75 7.57 10.68
CA ASP A 67 5.40 7.11 11.01
C ASP A 67 4.34 8.10 10.50
N ALA A 68 3.52 7.65 9.55
CA ALA A 68 2.48 8.47 8.94
C ALA A 68 1.34 8.80 9.91
N GLY A 69 1.02 7.91 10.85
CA GLY A 69 0.00 8.11 11.86
C GLY A 69 0.40 9.20 12.84
N ASP A 70 1.59 9.09 13.42
CA ASP A 70 2.06 10.06 14.41
C ASP A 70 2.19 11.46 13.83
N ARG A 71 2.68 11.57 12.59
CA ARG A 71 2.79 12.86 11.90
C ARG A 71 1.44 13.46 11.53
N THR A 72 0.43 12.64 11.26
CA THR A 72 -0.91 13.10 10.87
C THR A 72 -1.73 13.52 12.08
N PHE A 73 -1.60 12.80 13.19
CA PHE A 73 -2.44 13.01 14.38
C PHE A 73 -1.73 13.73 15.54
N GLY A 74 -0.43 14.03 15.41
CA GLY A 74 0.32 14.79 16.40
C GLY A 74 0.44 14.07 17.75
N THR A 75 0.61 12.75 17.72
CA THR A 75 0.68 11.90 18.92
C THR A 75 2.09 11.76 19.51
N ASN A 76 3.04 12.59 19.06
CA ASN A 76 4.39 12.74 19.60
C ASN A 76 4.51 13.91 20.58
#